data_AF-B7RUV0-F1
#
_entry.id   AF-B7RUV0-F1
#
_cell.length_a   1.000
_cell.length_b   1.000
_cell.length_c   1.000
_cell.angle_alpha   90.00
_cell.angle_beta   90.00
_cell.angle_gamma   90.00
#
_symmetry.space_group_name_H-M   'P 1'
#
loop_
_entity.id
_entity.type
_entity.pdbx_description
1 polymer ?
#
loop_
_entity_poly.entity_id
_entity_poly.type
_entity_poly.pdbx_seq_one_letter_code
_entity_poly.pdbx_strand_id
1 'polypeptide(L)'
;MRETLKKDIENTVGASIELELLPVDAVELDGGIPDGLCIDDLQISIDSSPPGVNLLQAGEELVEEAVYSHLLRSLCPVTGQPDWATVYVRYRGRALTHESLLRYLIAFRKHQEFHEQCVERMYCDIHKLVSPEFLEIQAFYTRRGGLDINPFRSSDANPIPLSRMNRQ
;
A
#
# COMPACT_ATOMS: atom_id res chain seq x y z
N MET A 1 30.46 -3.87 -6.97
CA MET A 1 29.03 -3.99 -7.32
C MET A 1 28.14 -3.28 -6.30
N ARG A 2 28.06 -3.76 -5.04
CA ARG A 2 27.21 -3.16 -4.00
C ARG A 2 27.41 -1.64 -3.83
N GLU A 3 28.65 -1.20 -3.67
CA GLU A 3 28.98 0.22 -3.50
C GLU A 3 28.60 1.08 -4.71
N THR A 4 28.82 0.55 -5.91
CA THR A 4 28.43 1.20 -7.17
C THR A 4 26.91 1.38 -7.23
N LEU A 5 26.14 0.32 -7.01
CA LEU A 5 24.67 0.36 -7.00
C LEU A 5 24.15 1.36 -5.97
N LYS A 6 24.66 1.30 -4.74
CA LYS A 6 24.25 2.21 -3.67
C LYS A 6 24.50 3.67 -4.07
N LYS A 7 25.73 3.99 -4.49
CA LYS A 7 26.10 5.36 -4.87
C LYS A 7 25.26 5.88 -6.04
N ASP A 8 25.01 5.07 -7.05
CA ASP A 8 24.25 5.49 -8.23
C ASP A 8 22.78 5.77 -7.89
N ILE A 9 22.17 4.93 -7.05
CA ILE A 9 20.80 5.12 -6.56
C ILE A 9 20.72 6.36 -5.66
N GLU A 10 21.63 6.53 -4.71
CA GLU A 10 21.67 7.71 -3.82
C GLU A 10 21.80 9.02 -4.63
N ASN A 11 22.65 9.04 -5.65
CA ASN A 11 22.79 10.20 -6.54
C ASN A 11 21.52 10.50 -7.33
N THR A 12 20.76 9.46 -7.73
CA THR A 12 19.52 9.60 -8.50
C THR A 12 18.37 10.08 -7.61
N VAL A 13 18.24 9.51 -6.41
CA VAL A 13 17.16 9.84 -5.45
C VAL A 13 17.45 11.15 -4.72
N GLY A 14 18.73 11.50 -4.53
CA GLY A 14 19.16 12.66 -3.75
C GLY A 14 19.05 12.46 -2.24
N ALA A 15 18.98 11.20 -1.78
CA ALA A 15 18.91 10.82 -0.38
C ALA A 15 19.73 9.55 -0.11
N SER A 16 20.13 9.34 1.15
CA SER A 16 20.79 8.10 1.56
C SER A 16 19.83 6.91 1.49
N ILE A 17 20.35 5.76 1.07
CA ILE A 17 19.55 4.52 0.96
C ILE A 17 20.21 3.35 1.69
N GLU A 18 19.38 2.42 2.13
CA GLU A 18 19.81 1.11 2.58
C GLU A 18 19.77 0.13 1.41
N LEU A 19 20.83 -0.69 1.28
CA LEU A 19 20.95 -1.68 0.22
C LEU A 19 21.39 -3.01 0.82
N GLU A 20 20.52 -3.99 0.67
CA GLU A 20 20.76 -5.38 0.97
C GLU A 20 20.85 -6.20 -0.32
N LEU A 21 21.78 -7.15 -0.37
CA LEU A 21 21.94 -8.08 -1.48
C LEU A 21 21.79 -9.50 -0.93
N LEU A 22 20.69 -10.14 -1.26
CA LEU A 22 20.35 -11.48 -0.78
C LEU A 22 20.76 -12.54 -1.81
N PRO A 23 21.19 -13.73 -1.38
CA PRO A 23 21.32 -14.88 -2.28
C PRO A 23 19.94 -15.32 -2.78
N VAL A 24 19.91 -16.05 -3.90
CA VAL A 24 18.65 -16.42 -4.58
C VAL A 24 17.76 -17.39 -3.78
N ASP A 25 18.32 -18.04 -2.78
CA ASP A 25 17.71 -19.02 -1.87
C ASP A 25 17.50 -18.46 -0.45
N ALA A 26 17.63 -17.14 -0.27
CA ALA A 26 17.35 -16.46 0.98
C ALA A 26 15.87 -16.62 1.40
N VAL A 27 15.63 -16.97 2.66
CA VAL A 27 14.29 -17.14 3.24
C VAL A 27 13.52 -15.82 3.28
N GLU A 28 14.24 -14.69 3.35
CA GLU A 28 13.69 -13.34 3.25
C GLU A 28 12.98 -13.07 1.92
N LEU A 29 13.27 -13.87 0.88
CA LEU A 29 12.60 -13.80 -0.42
C LEU A 29 11.30 -14.62 -0.47
N ASP A 30 10.96 -15.38 0.57
CA ASP A 30 9.71 -16.15 0.64
C ASP A 30 8.50 -15.22 0.69
N GLY A 31 7.42 -15.66 0.05
CA GLY A 31 6.15 -14.94 0.06
C GLY A 31 5.38 -15.20 1.34
N GLY A 32 4.91 -14.13 1.97
CA GLY A 32 4.04 -14.16 3.14
C GLY A 32 2.58 -13.80 2.82
N ILE A 33 1.77 -13.88 3.87
CA ILE A 33 0.41 -13.35 3.95
C ILE A 33 0.42 -12.27 5.04
N PRO A 34 -0.18 -11.08 4.83
CA PRO A 34 -0.25 -10.08 5.88
C PRO A 34 -1.09 -10.60 7.06
N ASP A 35 -0.67 -10.27 8.27
CA ASP A 35 -1.54 -10.43 9.44
C ASP A 35 -2.70 -9.43 9.37
N GLY A 36 -3.84 -9.75 10.00
CA GLY A 36 -5.02 -8.87 10.03
C GLY A 36 -6.23 -9.44 9.30
N LEU A 37 -7.24 -8.60 9.09
CA LEU A 37 -8.51 -9.00 8.46
C LEU A 37 -8.47 -8.74 6.95
N CYS A 38 -8.65 -9.80 6.16
CA CYS A 38 -8.92 -9.68 4.73
C CYS A 38 -10.34 -9.14 4.52
N ILE A 39 -10.48 -8.04 3.78
CA ILE A 39 -11.78 -7.43 3.49
C ILE A 39 -12.33 -7.77 2.09
N ASP A 40 -11.68 -8.66 1.35
CA ASP A 40 -11.98 -8.90 -0.07
C ASP A 40 -13.34 -9.55 -0.34
N ASP A 41 -13.88 -10.31 0.62
CA ASP A 41 -15.14 -11.06 0.47
C ASP A 41 -16.40 -10.23 0.82
N LEU A 42 -16.24 -8.94 1.15
CA LEU A 42 -17.36 -8.07 1.49
C LEU A 42 -18.22 -7.76 0.25
N GLN A 43 -19.54 -7.78 0.45
CA GLN A 43 -20.49 -7.43 -0.60
C GLN A 43 -20.64 -5.91 -0.71
N ILE A 44 -20.12 -5.34 -1.81
CA ILE A 44 -20.18 -3.90 -2.05
C ILE A 44 -20.81 -3.57 -3.41
N SER A 45 -21.51 -2.44 -3.46
CA SER A 45 -21.85 -1.78 -4.72
C SER A 45 -20.65 -0.96 -5.21
N ILE A 46 -20.29 -1.15 -6.49
CA ILE A 46 -19.20 -0.44 -7.16
C ILE A 46 -19.82 0.48 -8.23
N ASP A 47 -19.39 1.73 -8.25
CA ASP A 47 -19.72 2.68 -9.31
C ASP A 47 -18.44 3.20 -10.00
N SER A 48 -18.57 4.21 -10.87
CA SER A 48 -17.45 4.78 -11.62
C SER A 48 -16.79 6.00 -10.95
N SER A 49 -17.03 6.20 -9.65
CA SER A 49 -16.43 7.30 -8.89
C SER A 49 -14.90 7.14 -8.85
N PRO A 50 -14.14 8.24 -8.98
CA PRO A 50 -12.70 8.20 -8.73
C PRO A 50 -12.40 7.98 -7.24
N PRO A 51 -11.20 7.49 -6.90
CA PRO A 51 -10.80 7.36 -5.50
C PRO A 51 -10.76 8.73 -4.81
N GLY A 52 -11.34 8.80 -3.62
CA GLY A 52 -11.29 9.98 -2.76
C GLY A 52 -11.99 9.77 -1.41
N VAL A 53 -11.73 10.69 -0.47
CA VAL A 53 -12.30 10.70 0.90
C VAL A 53 -13.82 10.51 0.94
N ASN A 54 -14.54 10.99 -0.07
CA ASN A 54 -16.00 10.88 -0.15
C ASN A 54 -16.51 9.44 -0.25
N LEU A 55 -15.66 8.46 -0.57
CA LEU A 55 -16.00 7.04 -0.58
C LEU A 55 -15.77 6.36 0.77
N LEU A 56 -15.00 6.98 1.66
CA LEU A 56 -14.64 6.45 2.95
C LEU A 56 -15.67 6.87 4.01
N GLN A 57 -15.93 5.96 4.95
CA GLN A 57 -16.83 6.17 6.08
C GLN A 57 -16.18 5.64 7.35
N ALA A 58 -16.51 6.25 8.48
CA ALA A 58 -16.04 5.82 9.78
C ALA A 58 -17.13 6.01 10.84
N GLY A 59 -17.14 5.13 11.83
CA GLY A 59 -17.98 5.23 13.02
C GLY A 59 -17.36 6.12 14.09
N GLU A 60 -17.98 6.11 15.28
CA GLU A 60 -17.50 6.83 16.47
C GLU A 60 -16.67 5.92 17.40
N GLU A 61 -16.75 4.60 17.22
CA GLU A 61 -15.98 3.64 18.01
C GLU A 61 -14.48 3.77 17.71
N LEU A 62 -13.66 3.69 18.76
CA LEU A 62 -12.20 3.67 18.64
C LEU A 62 -11.69 2.24 18.60
N VAL A 63 -10.87 1.93 17.62
CA VAL A 63 -10.28 0.61 17.40
C VAL A 63 -8.78 0.72 17.18
N GLU A 64 -8.08 -0.39 17.42
CA GLU A 64 -6.74 -0.64 16.92
C GLU A 64 -6.82 -1.93 16.11
N GLU A 65 -6.68 -1.83 14.78
CA GLU A 65 -6.82 -2.99 13.90
C GLU A 65 -5.88 -2.92 12.70
N ALA A 66 -5.74 -4.07 12.05
CA ALA A 66 -5.04 -4.23 10.79
C ALA A 66 -5.97 -4.92 9.79
N VAL A 67 -6.13 -4.32 8.62
CA VAL A 67 -6.94 -4.83 7.52
C VAL A 67 -6.12 -4.85 6.23
N TYR A 68 -6.43 -5.76 5.33
CA TYR A 68 -5.77 -5.83 4.03
C TYR A 68 -6.72 -6.24 2.92
N SER A 69 -6.33 -5.89 1.69
CA SER A 69 -7.03 -6.29 0.47
C SER A 69 -6.03 -6.68 -0.62
N HIS A 70 -6.32 -7.76 -1.34
CA HIS A 70 -5.55 -8.18 -2.51
C HIS A 70 -6.06 -7.57 -3.82
N LEU A 71 -7.10 -6.74 -3.75
CA LEU A 71 -7.87 -6.28 -4.91
C LEU A 71 -7.44 -4.90 -5.42
N LEU A 72 -6.41 -4.29 -4.83
CA LEU A 72 -5.87 -3.03 -5.34
C LEU A 72 -5.37 -3.21 -6.77
N ARG A 73 -5.95 -2.43 -7.67
CA ARG A 73 -5.50 -2.30 -9.05
C ARG A 73 -5.45 -0.84 -9.41
N SER A 74 -4.41 -0.37 -10.08
CA SER A 74 -4.34 0.95 -10.72
C SER A 74 -3.83 0.81 -12.15
N LEU A 75 -3.62 1.93 -12.84
CA LEU A 75 -3.01 1.99 -14.16
C LEU A 75 -1.72 2.80 -14.09
N CYS A 76 -0.67 2.30 -14.75
CA CYS A 76 0.57 3.03 -14.89
C CYS A 76 0.33 4.31 -15.71
N PRO A 77 0.68 5.51 -15.21
CA PRO A 77 0.47 6.77 -15.94
C PRO A 77 1.13 6.84 -17.32
N VAL A 78 2.26 6.12 -17.49
CA VAL A 78 3.06 6.17 -18.71
C VAL A 78 2.54 5.20 -19.78
N THR A 79 2.16 3.98 -19.37
CA THR A 79 1.87 2.87 -20.29
C THR A 79 0.39 2.50 -20.36
N GLY A 80 -0.42 2.94 -19.39
CA GLY A 80 -1.82 2.51 -19.23
C GLY A 80 -2.00 1.04 -18.87
N GLN A 81 -0.90 0.29 -18.65
CA GLN A 81 -0.97 -1.10 -18.24
C GLN A 81 -1.44 -1.22 -16.78
N PRO A 82 -2.13 -2.30 -16.41
CA PRO A 82 -2.61 -2.51 -15.05
C PRO A 82 -1.47 -2.80 -14.07
N ASP A 83 -1.56 -2.18 -12.90
CA ASP A 83 -0.74 -2.46 -11.72
C ASP A 83 -1.59 -3.19 -10.70
N TRP A 84 -1.06 -4.25 -10.10
CA TRP A 84 -1.76 -5.06 -9.09
C TRP A 84 -0.99 -5.03 -7.79
N ALA A 85 -1.70 -4.95 -6.67
CA ALA A 85 -1.08 -4.94 -5.36
C ALA A 85 -1.93 -5.62 -4.29
N THR A 86 -1.26 -6.05 -3.23
CA THR A 86 -1.89 -6.15 -1.91
C THR A 86 -1.70 -4.81 -1.20
N VAL A 87 -2.73 -4.29 -0.55
CA VAL A 87 -2.62 -3.14 0.34
C VAL A 87 -2.92 -3.56 1.76
N TYR A 88 -2.09 -3.11 2.69
CA TYR A 88 -2.19 -3.33 4.12
C TYR A 88 -2.39 -1.99 4.81
N VAL A 89 -3.36 -1.92 5.72
CA VAL A 89 -3.71 -0.73 6.49
C VAL A 89 -3.77 -1.12 7.96
N ARG A 90 -2.89 -0.54 8.78
CA ARG A 90 -2.91 -0.67 10.24
C ARG A 90 -3.11 0.69 10.87
N TYR A 91 -4.05 0.80 11.80
CA TYR A 91 -4.38 2.10 12.37
C TYR A 91 -4.94 1.99 13.79
N ARG A 92 -4.82 3.09 14.55
CA ARG A 92 -5.52 3.31 15.81
C ARG A 92 -6.31 4.61 15.72
N GLY A 93 -7.63 4.53 15.81
CA GLY A 93 -8.52 5.68 15.67
C GLY A 93 -9.98 5.27 15.49
N ARG A 94 -10.79 6.18 14.92
CA ARG A 94 -12.20 5.90 14.61
C ARG A 94 -12.33 4.75 13.61
N ALA A 95 -13.19 3.78 13.91
CA ALA A 95 -13.37 2.57 13.11
C ALA A 95 -13.82 2.89 11.69
N LEU A 96 -12.99 2.54 10.69
CA LEU A 96 -13.34 2.60 9.28
C LEU A 96 -14.40 1.56 8.97
N THR A 97 -15.42 1.95 8.21
CA THR A 97 -16.37 0.98 7.64
C THR A 97 -15.66 0.18 6.55
N HIS A 98 -15.46 -1.11 6.76
CA HIS A 98 -14.65 -1.95 5.87
C HIS A 98 -15.21 -2.01 4.44
N GLU A 99 -16.53 -2.00 4.26
CA GLU A 99 -17.17 -1.92 2.93
C GLU A 99 -16.84 -0.61 2.21
N SER A 100 -16.74 0.50 2.95
CA SER A 100 -16.38 1.81 2.41
C SER A 100 -14.90 1.84 1.98
N LEU A 101 -14.03 1.23 2.79
CA LEU A 101 -12.60 1.07 2.48
C LEU A 101 -12.40 0.20 1.25
N LEU A 102 -13.07 -0.96 1.16
CA LEU A 102 -12.99 -1.81 -0.01
C LEU A 102 -13.47 -1.08 -1.27
N ARG A 103 -14.60 -0.36 -1.20
CA ARG A 103 -15.10 0.44 -2.33
C ARG A 103 -14.09 1.49 -2.77
N TYR A 104 -13.47 2.18 -1.80
CA TYR A 104 -12.42 3.15 -2.06
C TYR A 104 -11.21 2.53 -2.77
N LEU A 105 -10.73 1.37 -2.31
CA LEU A 105 -9.61 0.65 -2.96
C LEU A 105 -9.95 0.20 -4.38
N ILE A 106 -11.18 -0.27 -4.62
CA ILE A 106 -11.64 -0.66 -5.96
C ILE A 106 -11.76 0.54 -6.91
N ALA A 107 -12.01 1.75 -6.41
CA ALA A 107 -12.09 2.96 -7.23
C ALA A 107 -10.77 3.28 -7.96
N PHE A 108 -9.63 2.80 -7.44
CA PHE A 108 -8.33 2.93 -8.12
C PHE A 108 -8.23 2.14 -9.43
N ARG A 109 -9.14 1.18 -9.68
CA ARG A 109 -9.05 0.19 -10.78
C ARG A 109 -8.83 0.80 -12.17
N LYS A 110 -9.29 2.02 -12.41
CA LYS A 110 -9.08 2.78 -13.67
C LYS A 110 -8.29 4.07 -13.48
N HIS A 111 -7.80 4.33 -12.27
CA HIS A 111 -7.04 5.53 -11.94
C HIS A 111 -5.59 5.41 -12.42
N GLN A 112 -5.05 6.49 -12.98
CA GLN A 112 -3.67 6.57 -13.43
C GLN A 112 -2.84 7.34 -12.40
N GLU A 113 -2.00 6.63 -11.66
CA GLU A 113 -1.17 7.21 -10.60
C GLU A 113 0.00 6.26 -10.33
N PHE A 114 1.21 6.78 -10.01
CA PHE A 114 2.33 5.90 -9.65
C PHE A 114 2.05 5.22 -8.31
N HIS A 115 2.75 4.12 -8.04
CA HIS A 115 2.54 3.27 -6.86
C HIS A 115 2.67 4.10 -5.57
N GLU A 116 3.69 4.94 -5.50
CA GLU A 116 4.00 5.79 -4.35
C GLU A 116 2.91 6.82 -4.08
N GLN A 117 2.34 7.41 -5.14
CA GLN A 117 1.29 8.41 -5.00
C GLN A 117 -0.07 7.77 -4.67
N CYS A 118 -0.33 6.55 -5.16
CA CYS A 118 -1.51 5.79 -4.73
C CYS A 118 -1.51 5.63 -3.20
N VAL A 119 -0.38 5.18 -2.63
CA VAL A 119 -0.26 4.97 -1.18
C VAL A 119 -0.29 6.30 -0.40
N GLU A 120 0.38 7.34 -0.90
CA GLU A 120 0.33 8.68 -0.28
C GLU A 120 -1.10 9.23 -0.24
N ARG A 121 -1.87 9.06 -1.32
CA ARG A 121 -3.28 9.46 -1.39
C ARG A 121 -4.11 8.69 -0.38
N MET A 122 -3.96 7.36 -0.32
CA MET A 122 -4.65 6.52 0.66
C MET A 122 -4.38 7.00 2.09
N TYR A 123 -3.11 7.29 2.38
CA TYR A 123 -2.70 7.80 3.69
C TYR A 123 -3.36 9.13 4.01
N CYS A 124 -3.26 10.12 3.11
CA CYS A 124 -3.86 11.44 3.29
C CYS A 124 -5.39 11.38 3.42
N ASP A 125 -6.06 10.55 2.61
CA ASP A 125 -7.51 10.43 2.60
C ASP A 125 -8.03 9.79 3.90
N ILE A 126 -7.42 8.69 4.34
CA ILE A 126 -7.77 8.02 5.59
C ILE A 126 -7.46 8.94 6.78
N HIS A 127 -6.26 9.53 6.82
CA HIS A 127 -5.88 10.46 7.88
C HIS A 127 -6.85 11.64 7.98
N LYS A 128 -7.29 12.20 6.85
CA LYS A 128 -8.25 13.31 6.84
C LYS A 128 -9.63 12.90 7.37
N LEU A 129 -10.05 11.66 7.17
CA LEU A 129 -11.34 11.17 7.64
C LEU A 129 -11.35 10.87 9.14
N VAL A 130 -10.36 10.13 9.62
CA VAL A 130 -10.39 9.56 10.98
C VAL A 130 -9.44 10.23 11.96
N SER A 131 -8.54 11.11 11.51
CA SER A 131 -7.51 11.78 12.32
C SER A 131 -6.87 10.83 13.33
N PRO A 132 -6.33 9.70 12.86
CA PRO A 132 -5.95 8.59 13.73
C PRO A 132 -4.77 8.97 14.62
N GLU A 133 -4.68 8.34 15.79
CA GLU A 133 -3.49 8.43 16.63
C GLU A 133 -2.29 7.73 15.99
N PHE A 134 -2.56 6.72 15.17
CA PHE A 134 -1.58 5.94 14.45
C PHE A 134 -2.15 5.50 13.10
N LEU A 135 -1.38 5.64 12.02
CA LEU A 135 -1.72 5.13 10.70
C LEU A 135 -0.49 4.61 9.99
N GLU A 136 -0.65 3.46 9.35
CA GLU A 136 0.36 2.80 8.56
C GLU A 136 -0.31 2.17 7.34
N ILE A 137 0.22 2.49 6.16
CA ILE A 137 -0.24 1.93 4.89
C ILE A 137 0.97 1.45 4.10
N GLN A 138 0.94 0.18 3.71
CA GLN A 138 1.93 -0.42 2.84
C GLN A 138 1.23 -1.09 1.66
N ALA A 139 1.72 -0.86 0.45
CA ALA A 139 1.26 -1.59 -0.73
C ALA A 139 2.40 -2.45 -1.30
N PHE A 140 2.05 -3.63 -1.79
CA PHE A 140 2.97 -4.64 -2.32
C PHE A 140 2.61 -4.89 -3.78
N TYR A 141 3.19 -4.10 -4.69
CA TYR A 141 2.88 -4.19 -6.12
C TYR A 141 3.61 -5.38 -6.77
N THR A 142 2.97 -5.99 -7.77
CA THR A 142 3.61 -7.01 -8.59
C THR A 142 4.71 -6.40 -9.47
N ARG A 143 5.80 -7.13 -9.70
CA ARG A 143 6.94 -6.63 -10.47
C ARG A 143 6.61 -6.20 -11.91
N ARG A 144 7.35 -5.20 -12.40
CA ARG A 144 7.50 -4.84 -13.81
C ARG A 144 8.96 -4.86 -14.20
N GLY A 145 9.31 -5.55 -15.29
CA GLY A 145 10.70 -5.62 -15.76
C GLY A 145 11.69 -6.19 -14.73
N GLY A 146 11.21 -7.04 -13.81
CA GLY A 146 12.03 -7.66 -12.78
C GLY A 146 12.16 -6.85 -11.47
N LEU A 147 11.53 -5.67 -11.38
CA LEU A 147 11.55 -4.82 -10.19
C LEU A 147 10.12 -4.61 -9.68
N ASP A 148 9.90 -4.74 -8.39
CA ASP A 148 8.68 -4.28 -7.72
C ASP A 148 8.94 -3.00 -6.91
N ILE A 149 7.86 -2.33 -6.53
CA ILE A 149 7.88 -1.13 -5.69
C ILE A 149 6.87 -1.38 -4.59
N ASN A 150 7.30 -1.21 -3.34
CA ASN A 150 6.46 -1.47 -2.16
C ASN A 150 6.36 -0.21 -1.30
N PRO A 151 5.56 0.80 -1.72
CA PRO A 151 5.52 2.06 -1.00
C PRO A 151 4.94 1.86 0.40
N PHE A 152 5.59 2.51 1.36
CA PHE A 152 5.26 2.44 2.78
C PHE A 152 5.15 3.84 3.37
N ARG A 153 4.06 4.12 4.07
CA ARG A 153 3.82 5.36 4.79
C ARG A 153 3.29 5.05 6.18
N SER A 154 3.91 5.64 7.18
CA SER A 154 3.56 5.43 8.59
C SER A 154 3.71 6.71 9.38
N SER A 155 2.88 6.87 10.41
CA SER A 155 3.05 7.89 11.45
C SER A 155 4.10 7.50 12.49
N ASP A 156 4.59 6.25 12.50
CA ASP A 156 5.70 5.83 13.37
C ASP A 156 7.00 6.58 12.97
N ALA A 157 7.83 6.90 13.96
CA ALA A 157 9.15 7.47 13.73
C ALA A 157 10.14 6.43 13.20
N ASN A 158 9.97 5.14 13.52
CA ASN A 158 10.86 4.06 13.09
C ASN A 158 10.03 2.87 12.55
N PRO A 159 9.32 3.06 11.43
CA PRO A 159 8.41 2.05 10.93
C PRO A 159 9.18 0.86 10.34
N ILE A 160 8.73 -0.36 10.63
CA ILE A 160 9.33 -1.59 10.12
C ILE A 160 8.44 -2.11 8.98
N PRO A 161 8.93 -2.19 7.73
CA PRO A 161 8.14 -2.71 6.62
C PRO A 161 7.88 -4.20 6.78
N LEU A 162 6.71 -4.66 6.34
CA LEU A 162 6.44 -6.10 6.27
C LEU A 162 7.28 -6.75 5.16
N SER A 163 7.49 -8.05 5.31
CA SER A 163 8.16 -8.91 4.32
C SER A 163 7.36 -9.03 3.01
N ARG A 164 8.00 -9.63 2.01
CA ARG A 164 7.42 -9.87 0.68
C ARG A 164 6.12 -10.67 0.73
N MET A 165 5.22 -10.40 -0.21
CA MET A 165 3.93 -11.08 -0.40
C MET A 165 4.00 -12.11 -1.54
N ASN A 166 3.10 -13.11 -1.48
CA ASN A 166 3.03 -14.23 -2.43
C ASN A 166 2.97 -13.88 -3.94
N ARG A 167 2.48 -12.68 -4.31
CA ARG A 167 2.28 -12.29 -5.73
C ARG A 167 3.38 -11.41 -6.31
N GLN A 168 4.40 -11.03 -5.51
CA GLN A 168 5.47 -10.13 -5.95
C GLN A 168 6.48 -10.80 -6.88
#